data_AF-A0A9E3M8H3-F1
#
_entry.id   AF-A0A9E3M8H3-F1
#
_cell.length_a   1.000
_cell.length_b   1.000
_cell.length_c   1.000
_cell.angle_alpha   90.00
_cell.angle_beta   90.00
_cell.angle_gamma   90.00
#
_symmetry.space_group_name_H-M   'P 1'
#
loop_
_entity.id
_entity.type
_entity.pdbx_description
1 polymer ?
#
loop_
_entity_poly.entity_id
_entity_poly.type
_entity_poly.pdbx_seq_one_letter_code
_entity_poly.pdbx_strand_id
1 'polypeptide(L)' 'MGRDPNLEDAVVLFNSDHDGSLGLGKGNDLNYIETNEGWMAGANGVIARYVRLYNHTNSMNLINQYTEVEVYGRLPE' A
#
# COMPACT_ATOMS: atom_id res chain seq x y z
N MET A 1 1.18 23.46 0.17
CA MET A 1 0.61 22.11 -0.05
C MET A 1 0.18 21.57 1.30
N GLY A 2 -1.12 21.51 1.56
CA GLY A 2 -1.71 21.18 2.87
C GLY A 2 -1.61 19.69 3.21
N ARG A 3 -2.05 19.35 4.42
CA ARG A 3 -2.30 17.97 4.85
C ARG A 3 -3.49 17.45 4.05
N ASP A 4 -3.29 16.41 3.25
CA ASP A 4 -4.40 15.66 2.63
C ASP A 4 -4.59 14.37 3.46
N PRO A 5 -5.48 14.38 4.46
CA PRO A 5 -5.76 13.18 5.25
C PRO A 5 -6.52 12.12 4.47
N ASN A 6 -7.16 12.49 3.36
CA ASN A 6 -8.06 11.61 2.62
C ASN A 6 -7.32 10.84 1.52
N LEU A 7 -6.22 11.40 0.99
CA LEU A 7 -5.46 10.87 -0.15
C LEU A 7 -6.35 10.74 -1.40
N GLU A 8 -7.05 11.81 -1.74
CA GLU A 8 -8.07 11.81 -2.81
C GLU A 8 -7.47 11.52 -4.20
N ASP A 9 -6.20 11.89 -4.42
CA ASP A 9 -5.45 11.66 -5.67
C ASP A 9 -4.36 10.57 -5.52
N ALA A 10 -4.65 9.50 -4.76
CA ALA A 10 -3.68 8.45 -4.51
C ALA A 10 -3.33 7.64 -5.77
N VAL A 11 -2.04 7.38 -5.96
CA VAL A 11 -1.57 6.34 -6.89
C VAL A 11 -1.53 5.00 -6.16
N VAL A 12 -2.28 4.02 -6.65
CA VAL A 12 -2.32 2.67 -6.09
C VAL A 12 -1.19 1.84 -6.68
N LEU A 13 -0.27 1.39 -5.82
CA LEU A 13 0.83 0.50 -6.22
C LEU A 13 0.49 -0.99 -6.03
N PHE A 14 -0.45 -1.28 -5.14
CA PHE A 14 -0.91 -2.62 -4.79
C PHE A 14 -2.32 -2.54 -4.20
N ASN A 15 -3.21 -3.43 -4.63
CA ASN A 15 -4.53 -3.60 -4.08
C ASN A 15 -5.04 -5.04 -4.31
N SER A 16 -5.08 -5.84 -3.23
CA SER A 16 -5.67 -7.18 -3.21
C SER A 16 -7.10 -7.21 -2.64
N ASP A 17 -7.74 -6.06 -2.46
CA ASP A 17 -9.15 -5.95 -2.04
C ASP A 17 -10.10 -6.26 -3.20
N HIS A 18 -10.24 -7.55 -3.52
CA HIS A 18 -11.06 -8.02 -4.65
C HIS A 18 -12.56 -7.74 -4.47
N ASP A 19 -13.05 -7.73 -3.22
CA ASP A 19 -14.47 -7.50 -2.94
C ASP A 19 -14.81 -6.03 -2.70
N GLY A 20 -13.80 -5.17 -2.50
CA GLY A 20 -13.95 -3.73 -2.28
C GLY A 20 -14.38 -3.39 -0.85
N SER A 21 -14.22 -4.32 0.08
CA SER A 21 -14.63 -4.18 1.48
C SER A 21 -13.94 -3.03 2.21
N LEU A 22 -12.80 -2.55 1.72
CA LEU A 22 -12.06 -1.42 2.28
C LEU A 22 -12.58 -0.06 1.83
N GLY A 23 -13.47 -0.01 0.83
CA GLY A 23 -14.09 1.24 0.37
C GLY A 23 -13.16 2.18 -0.41
N LEU A 24 -11.97 1.73 -0.80
CA LEU A 24 -10.97 2.49 -1.56
C LEU A 24 -10.89 2.10 -3.04
N GLY A 25 -11.89 1.35 -3.52
CA GLY A 25 -11.93 0.79 -4.86
C GLY A 25 -11.45 -0.66 -4.91
N LYS A 26 -11.98 -1.43 -5.87
CA LYS A 26 -11.68 -2.86 -6.01
C LYS A 26 -10.30 -3.08 -6.64
N GLY A 27 -9.54 -3.95 -6.00
CA GLY A 27 -8.23 -4.42 -6.44
C GLY A 27 -8.30 -5.69 -7.27
N ASN A 28 -7.24 -5.96 -8.03
CA ASN A 28 -7.08 -7.19 -8.80
C ASN A 28 -5.74 -7.89 -8.52
N ASP A 29 -4.92 -7.35 -7.64
CA ASP A 29 -3.64 -7.95 -7.30
C ASP A 29 -3.83 -9.18 -6.44
N LEU A 30 -2.99 -10.20 -6.66
CA LEU A 30 -2.98 -11.37 -5.80
C LEU A 30 -2.47 -10.99 -4.41
N ASN A 31 -2.90 -11.74 -3.40
CA ASN A 31 -2.45 -11.55 -2.03
C ASN A 31 -0.92 -11.58 -1.93
N TYR A 32 -0.38 -10.67 -1.12
CA TYR A 32 1.02 -10.72 -0.72
C TYR A 32 1.30 -12.00 0.06
N ILE A 33 2.35 -12.72 -0.33
CA ILE A 33 2.85 -13.91 0.37
C ILE A 33 4.20 -13.53 0.98
N GLU A 34 4.27 -13.59 2.30
CA GLU A 34 5.47 -13.23 3.07
C GLU A 34 6.64 -14.17 2.72
N THR A 35 7.82 -13.57 2.50
CA THR A 35 9.08 -14.27 2.32
C THR A 35 10.16 -13.61 3.17
N ASN A 36 11.31 -14.27 3.36
CA ASN A 36 12.43 -13.65 4.06
C ASN A 36 13.08 -12.48 3.28
N GLU A 37 12.77 -12.33 2.00
CA GLU A 37 13.26 -11.24 1.15
C GLU A 37 12.29 -10.04 1.10
N GLY A 38 11.10 -10.18 1.70
CA GLY A 38 10.03 -9.20 1.59
C GLY A 38 9.50 -9.07 0.16
N TRP A 39 8.94 -7.90 -0.16
CA TRP A 39 8.47 -7.57 -1.51
C TRP A 39 8.57 -6.08 -1.80
N MET A 40 8.76 -5.75 -3.08
CA MET A 40 8.89 -4.38 -3.56
C MET A 40 7.69 -4.00 -4.42
N ALA A 41 6.87 -3.08 -3.93
CA ALA A 41 5.85 -2.42 -4.73
C ALA A 41 6.53 -1.39 -5.65
N GLY A 42 6.48 -1.63 -6.97
CA GLY A 42 7.15 -0.79 -7.96
C GLY A 42 6.57 0.62 -8.05
N ALA A 43 7.12 1.56 -7.28
CA ALA A 43 6.64 2.95 -7.24
C ALA A 43 6.99 3.78 -8.49
N ASN A 44 7.90 3.30 -9.35
CA ASN A 44 8.21 3.87 -10.67
C ASN A 44 8.40 5.40 -10.71
N GLY A 45 8.97 6.00 -9.66
CA GLY A 45 9.23 7.43 -9.58
C GLY A 45 8.00 8.31 -9.31
N VAL A 46 6.90 7.75 -8.81
CA VAL A 46 5.72 8.51 -8.36
C VAL A 46 6.14 9.61 -7.38
N ILE A 47 5.81 10.86 -7.71
CA ILE A 47 6.03 11.99 -6.82
C ILE A 47 4.91 11.99 -5.78
N ALA A 48 5.26 11.67 -4.54
CA ALA A 48 4.32 11.63 -3.42
C ALA A 48 4.91 12.28 -2.16
N ARG A 49 4.01 12.73 -1.28
CA ARG A 49 4.37 13.22 0.06
C ARG A 49 4.06 12.20 1.16
N TYR A 50 3.08 11.35 0.93
CA TYR A 50 2.58 10.38 1.90
C TYR A 50 2.52 9.01 1.24
N VAL A 51 2.85 7.99 2.03
CA VAL A 51 2.61 6.59 1.71
C VAL A 51 1.61 6.06 2.74
N ARG A 52 0.60 5.33 2.28
CA ARG A 52 -0.38 4.67 3.14
C ARG A 52 -0.36 3.18 2.86
N LEU A 53 -0.24 2.40 3.92
CA LEU A 53 -0.57 0.99 3.93
C LEU A 53 -1.98 0.87 4.54
N TYR A 54 -2.83 0.09 3.89
CA TYR A 54 -4.20 -0.15 4.33
C TYR A 54 -4.52 -1.63 4.11
N ASN A 55 -5.08 -2.28 5.11
CA ASN A 55 -5.44 -3.68 5.06
C ASN A 55 -6.49 -4.03 6.12
N HIS A 56 -7.24 -5.10 5.88
CA HIS A 56 -8.21 -5.66 6.82
C HIS A 56 -7.78 -7.06 7.22
N THR A 57 -7.01 -7.18 8.30
CA THR A 57 -6.56 -8.47 8.88
C THR A 57 -5.71 -9.29 7.91
N ASN A 58 -5.49 -10.57 8.22
CA ASN A 58 -4.81 -11.53 7.35
C ASN A 58 -5.45 -12.92 7.46
N SER A 59 -4.98 -13.89 6.68
CA SER A 59 -5.53 -15.25 6.63
C SER A 59 -5.30 -16.10 7.89
N MET A 60 -4.45 -15.64 8.83
CA MET A 60 -4.08 -16.38 10.03
C MET A 60 -4.67 -15.78 11.32
N ASN A 61 -4.88 -14.46 11.38
CA ASN A 61 -5.39 -13.78 12.56
C ASN A 61 -6.11 -12.45 12.23
N LEU A 62 -6.72 -11.86 13.25
CA LEU A 62 -7.53 -10.64 13.15
C LEU A 62 -6.70 -9.35 13.34
N ILE A 63 -5.39 -9.37 13.13
CA ILE A 63 -4.53 -8.18 13.31
C ILE A 63 -3.72 -7.87 12.05
N ASN A 64 -3.39 -6.59 11.90
CA ASN A 64 -2.51 -6.10 10.84
C ASN A 64 -1.07 -6.14 11.37
N GLN A 65 -0.18 -6.85 10.68
CA GLN A 65 1.21 -7.01 11.12
C GLN A 65 2.16 -6.77 9.96
N TYR A 66 3.17 -5.94 10.21
CA TYR A 66 4.30 -5.71 9.32
C TYR A 66 5.56 -5.87 10.16
N THR A 67 6.48 -6.71 9.73
CA THR A 67 7.80 -6.80 10.38
C THR A 67 8.62 -5.55 10.09
N GLU A 68 8.60 -5.11 8.83
CA GLU A 68 9.36 -3.96 8.35
C GLU A 68 8.65 -3.30 7.15
N VAL A 69 8.81 -1.99 7.00
CA VAL A 69 8.34 -1.21 5.86
C VAL A 69 9.39 -0.17 5.53
N GLU A 70 9.86 -0.16 4.30
CA GLU A 70 10.83 0.81 3.81
C GLU A 70 10.27 1.59 2.62
N VAL A 71 10.56 2.89 2.56
CA VAL A 71 10.17 3.76 1.45
C VAL A 71 11.42 4.41 0.89
N TYR A 72 11.74 4.09 -0.37
CA TYR A 72 12.88 4.63 -1.08
C TYR A 72 12.44 5.73 -2.04
N GLY A 73 13.19 6.83 -2.06
CA GLY A 73 12.92 7.94 -2.95
C GLY A 73 14.11 8.89 -3.06
N ARG A 74 14.01 9.78 -4.04
CA ARG A 74 14.93 10.91 -4.23
C ARG A 74 14.11 12.19 -4.35
N LEU A 75 14.77 13.35 -4.24
CA LEU A 75 14.11 14.62 -4.55
C LEU A 75 13.60 14.59 -6.00
N PRO A 76 12.38 15.10 -6.26
CA PRO A 76 11.88 15.23 -7.63
C PRO A 76 12.79 16.17 -8.42
N GLU A 77 12.94 15.88 -9.72
CA GLU A 77 13.64 16.76 -10.68
C GLU A 77 12.82 17.99 -11.03
#